data_AF-A0A8H6R6B8-F1
#
_entry.id   AF-A0A8H6R6B8-F1
#
_cell.length_a   1.000
_cell.length_b   1.000
_cell.length_c   1.000
_cell.angle_alpha   90.00
_cell.angle_beta   90.00
_cell.angle_gamma   90.00
#
_symmetry.space_group_name_H-M   'P 1'
#
loop_
_entity.id
_entity.type
_entity.pdbx_description
1 polymer ?
#
loop_
_entity_poly.entity_id
_entity_poly.type
_entity_poly.pdbx_seq_one_letter_code
_entity_poly.pdbx_strand_id
1 'polypeptide(L)'
;MQSASKDSYWKFIERFEGGNAASYRRQVREAGYDIAENTRGDQVRKYLARIQLGLLCYDSCSISELEKYIKARGIHKHPEKLNRGTLIKRLMSADEDREFPRFMDLPPELRNSIYESVMDEYAKPLTNPAQPPFALVSRQVRNEALSTFYSCCTFKVDL
;
A
#
# COMPACT_ATOMS: atom_id res chain seq x y z
N MET A 1 5.26 16.44 -17.77
CA MET A 1 5.47 15.87 -16.42
C MET A 1 4.58 16.65 -15.47
N GLN A 2 3.48 16.06 -15.00
CA GLN A 2 2.65 16.72 -14.00
C GLN A 2 3.43 16.78 -12.69
N SER A 3 3.55 17.97 -12.09
CA SER A 3 4.12 18.12 -10.76
C SER A 3 3.26 17.35 -9.78
N ALA A 4 3.79 16.26 -9.22
CA ALA A 4 3.18 15.64 -8.05
C ALA A 4 2.94 16.75 -7.00
N SER A 5 1.75 16.78 -6.42
CA SER A 5 1.45 17.73 -5.34
C SER A 5 2.49 17.52 -4.21
N LYS A 6 2.87 18.60 -3.51
CA LYS A 6 3.91 18.57 -2.46
C LYS A 6 3.68 17.48 -1.41
N ASP A 7 2.42 17.07 -1.23
CA ASP A 7 1.93 16.10 -0.26
C ASP A 7 1.59 14.74 -0.87
N SER A 8 2.14 14.43 -2.04
CA SER A 8 1.65 13.31 -2.86
C SER A 8 2.74 12.31 -3.25
N TYR A 9 4.02 12.71 -3.10
CA TYR A 9 5.19 11.89 -3.39
C TYR A 9 5.25 10.55 -2.62
N TRP A 10 4.62 10.48 -1.45
CA TRP A 10 4.58 9.28 -0.59
C TRP A 10 3.38 8.38 -0.90
N LYS A 11 2.43 8.82 -1.72
CA LYS A 11 1.22 8.05 -2.01
C LYS A 11 1.48 7.05 -3.12
N PHE A 12 1.35 5.77 -2.77
CA PHE A 12 1.52 4.66 -3.69
C PHE A 12 0.51 4.65 -4.84
N ILE A 13 -0.75 4.99 -4.57
CA ILE A 13 -1.84 4.91 -5.57
C ILE A 13 -1.66 5.95 -6.68
N GLU A 14 -1.09 7.12 -6.35
CA GLU A 14 -0.89 8.19 -7.32
C GLU A 14 0.16 7.83 -8.38
N ARG A 15 1.02 6.83 -8.13
CA ARG A 15 1.93 6.25 -9.14
C ARG A 15 1.17 5.70 -10.36
N PHE A 16 -0.11 5.35 -10.20
CA PHE A 16 -0.95 4.85 -11.26
C PHE A 16 -1.88 5.92 -11.86
N GLU A 17 -1.78 7.19 -11.46
CA GLU A 17 -2.57 8.27 -12.04
C GLU A 17 -2.08 8.64 -13.45
N GLY A 18 -3.02 8.97 -14.34
CA GLY A 18 -2.72 9.37 -15.73
C GLY A 18 -2.29 8.24 -16.68
N GLY A 19 -2.10 7.00 -16.20
CA GLY A 19 -1.73 5.88 -17.07
C GLY A 19 -2.87 5.32 -17.91
N ASN A 20 -2.52 4.49 -18.90
CA ASN A 20 -3.48 3.90 -19.82
C ASN A 20 -4.34 2.83 -19.10
N ALA A 21 -5.61 3.14 -18.90
CA ALA A 21 -6.57 2.27 -18.21
C ALA A 21 -6.67 0.86 -18.84
N ALA A 22 -6.50 0.72 -20.15
CA ALA A 22 -6.47 -0.59 -20.80
C ALA A 22 -5.23 -1.40 -20.41
N SER A 23 -4.07 -0.76 -20.33
CA SER A 23 -2.82 -1.40 -19.88
C SER A 23 -2.92 -1.87 -18.43
N TYR A 24 -3.49 -1.04 -17.56
CA TYR A 24 -3.69 -1.39 -16.15
C TYR A 24 -4.64 -2.55 -15.95
N ARG A 25 -5.75 -2.58 -16.69
CA ARG A 25 -6.66 -3.73 -16.67
C ARG A 25 -5.98 -5.00 -17.15
N ARG A 26 -5.14 -4.92 -18.19
CA ARG A 26 -4.36 -6.06 -18.67
C ARG A 26 -3.42 -6.60 -17.59
N GLN A 27 -2.63 -5.74 -16.94
CA GLN A 27 -1.74 -6.14 -15.85
C GLN A 27 -2.47 -6.81 -14.69
N VAL A 28 -3.63 -6.26 -14.29
CA VAL A 28 -4.45 -6.85 -13.21
C VAL A 28 -4.96 -8.25 -13.59
N ARG A 29 -5.39 -8.45 -14.84
CA ARG A 29 -5.80 -9.77 -15.35
C ARG A 29 -4.64 -10.76 -15.45
N GLU A 30 -3.48 -10.32 -15.92
CA GLU A 30 -2.25 -11.13 -15.98
C GLU A 30 -1.81 -11.60 -14.58
N ALA A 31 -2.07 -10.79 -13.55
CA ALA A 31 -1.85 -11.15 -12.14
C ALA A 31 -2.94 -12.08 -11.55
N GLY A 32 -3.94 -12.50 -12.35
CA GLY A 32 -4.95 -13.49 -11.96
C GLY A 32 -6.22 -12.91 -11.31
N TYR A 33 -6.37 -11.59 -11.26
CA TYR A 33 -7.60 -10.97 -10.74
C TYR A 33 -8.73 -11.01 -11.79
N ASP A 34 -9.93 -11.35 -11.33
CA ASP A 34 -11.13 -11.35 -12.17
C ASP A 34 -11.79 -9.96 -12.18
N ILE A 35 -11.44 -9.14 -13.18
CA ILE A 35 -11.98 -7.78 -13.32
C ILE A 35 -12.81 -7.61 -14.60
N ALA A 36 -14.03 -7.08 -14.42
CA ALA A 36 -14.92 -6.70 -15.52
C ALA A 36 -14.33 -5.54 -16.34
N GLU A 37 -14.68 -5.46 -17.62
CA GLU A 37 -14.18 -4.42 -18.53
C GLU A 37 -14.57 -3.00 -18.08
N ASN A 38 -15.75 -2.86 -17.50
CA ASN A 38 -16.29 -1.61 -16.98
C ASN A 38 -15.84 -1.29 -15.55
N THR A 39 -14.89 -2.04 -14.99
CA THR A 39 -14.35 -1.76 -13.65
C THR A 39 -13.79 -0.34 -13.62
N ARG A 40 -14.26 0.45 -12.64
CA ARG A 40 -13.86 1.85 -12.45
C ARG A 40 -12.35 1.97 -12.26
N GLY A 41 -11.75 3.05 -12.76
CA GLY A 41 -10.29 3.23 -12.73
C GLY A 41 -9.69 3.27 -11.32
N ASP A 42 -10.43 3.78 -10.33
CA ASP A 42 -10.02 3.74 -8.91
C ASP A 42 -9.89 2.31 -8.38
N GLN A 43 -10.83 1.43 -8.70
CA GLN A 43 -10.77 0.02 -8.34
C GLN A 43 -9.63 -0.72 -9.03
N VAL A 44 -9.38 -0.44 -10.32
CA VAL A 44 -8.23 -1.01 -11.03
C VAL A 44 -6.91 -0.62 -10.35
N ARG A 45 -6.77 0.65 -9.93
CA ARG A 45 -5.59 1.11 -9.19
C ARG A 45 -5.43 0.43 -7.83
N LYS A 46 -6.52 0.10 -7.13
CA LYS A 46 -6.44 -0.70 -5.90
C LYS A 46 -5.83 -2.08 -6.14
N TYR A 47 -6.23 -2.77 -7.21
CA TYR A 47 -5.63 -4.06 -7.57
C TYR A 47 -4.15 -3.94 -7.92
N LEU A 48 -3.75 -2.90 -8.67
CA LEU A 48 -2.34 -2.65 -8.96
C LEU A 48 -1.51 -2.40 -7.70
N ALA A 49 -2.04 -1.60 -6.76
CA ALA A 49 -1.39 -1.40 -5.46
C ALA A 49 -1.22 -2.73 -4.70
N ARG A 50 -2.23 -3.61 -4.72
CA ARG A 50 -2.12 -4.95 -4.11
C ARG A 50 -1.04 -5.80 -4.76
N ILE A 51 -0.93 -5.78 -6.09
CA ILE A 51 0.11 -6.51 -6.83
C ILE A 51 1.50 -6.01 -6.44
N GLN A 52 1.69 -4.69 -6.39
CA GLN A 52 2.97 -4.10 -6.01
C GLN A 52 3.37 -4.42 -4.56
N LEU A 53 2.39 -4.49 -3.65
CA LEU A 53 2.60 -4.90 -2.26
C LEU A 53 2.79 -6.42 -2.09
N GLY A 54 2.75 -7.21 -3.17
CA GLY A 54 2.88 -8.66 -3.11
C GLY A 54 1.72 -9.34 -2.36
N LEU A 55 0.55 -8.71 -2.31
CA LEU A 55 -0.61 -9.26 -1.61
C LEU A 55 -1.27 -10.36 -2.45
N LEU A 56 -1.79 -11.38 -1.77
CA LEU A 56 -2.44 -12.51 -2.41
C LEU A 56 -3.66 -12.08 -3.25
N CYS A 57 -3.77 -12.66 -4.45
CA CYS A 57 -4.97 -12.60 -5.28
C CYS A 57 -6.00 -13.64 -4.80
N TYR A 58 -6.99 -13.19 -4.02
CA TYR A 58 -8.02 -14.07 -3.46
C TYR A 58 -9.01 -14.62 -4.49
N ASP A 59 -9.12 -14.00 -5.67
CA ASP A 59 -10.01 -14.49 -6.74
C ASP A 59 -9.60 -15.87 -7.23
N SER A 60 -8.32 -16.22 -7.11
CA SER A 60 -7.77 -17.55 -7.44
C SER A 60 -7.96 -18.62 -6.35
N CYS A 61 -8.27 -18.23 -5.11
CA CYS A 61 -8.35 -19.17 -3.98
C CYS A 61 -9.71 -19.87 -3.92
N SER A 62 -9.79 -21.13 -3.51
CA SER A 62 -11.05 -21.83 -3.23
C SER A 62 -11.77 -21.27 -1.99
N ILE A 63 -13.08 -21.57 -1.83
CA ILE A 63 -13.85 -21.14 -0.65
C ILE A 63 -13.20 -21.67 0.65
N SER A 64 -12.72 -22.91 0.65
CA SER A 64 -12.05 -23.51 1.81
C SER A 64 -10.78 -22.76 2.21
N GLU A 65 -9.98 -22.29 1.24
CA GLU A 65 -8.79 -21.47 1.53
C GLU A 65 -9.17 -20.11 2.10
N LEU A 66 -10.18 -19.45 1.54
CA LEU A 66 -10.66 -18.17 2.03
C LEU A 66 -11.14 -18.26 3.48
N GLU A 67 -11.90 -19.32 3.82
CA GLU A 67 -12.33 -19.59 5.19
C GLU A 67 -11.14 -19.83 6.14
N LYS A 68 -10.13 -20.58 5.70
CA LYS A 68 -8.89 -20.79 6.46
C LYS A 68 -8.17 -19.47 6.73
N TYR A 69 -8.04 -18.59 5.72
CA TYR A 69 -7.39 -17.29 5.89
C TYR A 69 -8.14 -16.37 6.84
N ILE A 70 -9.47 -16.33 6.74
CA ILE A 70 -10.30 -15.55 7.66
C ILE A 70 -10.13 -16.02 9.10
N LYS A 71 -10.16 -17.35 9.32
CA LYS A 71 -9.97 -17.94 10.64
C LYS A 71 -8.59 -17.64 11.20
N ALA A 72 -7.54 -17.83 10.39
CA ALA A 72 -6.15 -17.58 10.79
C ALA A 72 -5.89 -16.12 11.19
N ARG A 73 -6.59 -15.18 10.56
CA ARG A 73 -6.47 -13.73 10.84
C ARG A 73 -7.45 -13.21 11.89
N GLY A 74 -8.35 -14.05 12.40
CA GLY A 74 -9.35 -13.63 13.38
C GLY A 74 -10.35 -12.58 12.87
N ILE A 75 -10.55 -12.46 11.55
CA ILE A 75 -11.39 -11.41 10.94
C ILE A 75 -12.89 -11.70 11.12
N HIS A 76 -13.27 -12.94 11.38
CA HIS A 76 -14.68 -13.34 11.50
C HIS A 76 -15.04 -13.74 12.92
N LYS A 77 -15.94 -12.96 13.52
CA LYS A 77 -16.44 -13.15 14.89
C LYS A 77 -17.69 -14.02 14.97
N HIS A 78 -18.34 -14.30 13.84
CA HIS A 78 -19.61 -15.03 13.81
C HIS A 78 -19.51 -16.30 12.95
N PRO A 79 -20.22 -17.38 13.27
CA PRO A 79 -20.09 -18.68 12.59
C PRO A 79 -20.87 -18.78 11.26
N GLU A 80 -21.48 -17.70 10.77
CA GLU A 80 -22.30 -17.75 9.56
C GLU A 80 -21.46 -18.06 8.32
N LYS A 81 -21.96 -18.96 7.47
CA LYS A 81 -21.39 -19.28 6.16
C LYS A 81 -21.57 -18.08 5.24
N LEU A 82 -20.47 -17.35 5.01
CA LEU A 82 -20.43 -16.23 4.09
C LEU A 82 -20.27 -16.74 2.66
N ASN A 83 -20.90 -16.07 1.70
CA ASN A 83 -20.62 -16.34 0.29
C ASN A 83 -19.17 -15.94 -0.07
N ARG A 84 -18.65 -16.52 -1.16
CA ARG A 84 -17.28 -16.31 -1.66
C ARG A 84 -16.91 -14.83 -1.78
N GLY A 85 -17.78 -14.02 -2.40
CA GLY A 85 -17.51 -12.60 -2.63
C GLY A 85 -17.36 -11.82 -1.32
N THR A 86 -18.16 -12.14 -0.29
CA THR A 86 -18.03 -11.52 1.03
C THR A 86 -16.74 -11.94 1.73
N LEU A 87 -16.31 -13.21 1.59
CA LEU A 87 -15.02 -13.66 2.15
C LEU A 87 -13.86 -12.88 1.53
N ILE A 88 -13.83 -12.75 0.20
CA ILE A 88 -12.79 -12.00 -0.54
C ILE A 88 -12.78 -10.54 -0.08
N LYS A 89 -13.93 -9.87 -0.07
CA LYS A 89 -14.04 -8.46 0.36
C LYS A 89 -13.51 -8.24 1.77
N ARG A 90 -13.83 -9.13 2.71
CA ARG A 90 -13.33 -9.02 4.10
C ARG A 90 -11.82 -9.20 4.20
N LEU A 91 -11.26 -10.18 3.48
CA LEU A 91 -9.82 -10.39 3.45
C LEU A 91 -9.08 -9.21 2.81
N MET A 92 -9.63 -8.64 1.72
CA MET A 92 -9.07 -7.45 1.09
C MET A 92 -9.14 -6.24 2.02
N SER A 93 -10.26 -6.00 2.70
CA SER A 93 -10.38 -4.92 3.70
C SER A 93 -9.36 -5.10 4.83
N ALA A 94 -9.20 -6.31 5.35
CA ALA A 94 -8.22 -6.58 6.39
C ALA A 94 -6.76 -6.43 5.92
N ASP A 95 -6.47 -6.57 4.62
CA ASP A 95 -5.16 -6.22 4.08
C ASP A 95 -4.98 -4.70 3.98
N GLU A 96 -6.03 -3.95 3.63
CA GLU A 96 -6.02 -2.48 3.56
C GLU A 96 -5.88 -1.85 4.95
N ASP A 97 -6.53 -2.42 5.96
CA ASP A 97 -6.54 -1.96 7.36
C ASP A 97 -5.44 -2.61 8.21
N ARG A 98 -4.34 -3.08 7.60
CA ARG A 98 -3.30 -3.80 8.32
C ARG A 98 -2.59 -2.87 9.31
N GLU A 99 -2.64 -3.24 10.59
CA GLU A 99 -1.92 -2.54 11.64
C GLU A 99 -0.53 -3.14 11.88
N PHE A 100 0.39 -2.30 12.35
CA PHE A 100 1.68 -2.75 12.88
C PHE A 100 1.86 -2.30 14.34
N PRO A 101 1.10 -2.87 15.29
CA PRO A 101 1.00 -2.34 16.65
C PRO A 101 2.31 -2.39 17.44
N ARG A 102 3.21 -3.31 17.08
CA ARG A 102 4.51 -3.52 17.75
C ARG A 102 5.67 -2.83 17.02
N PHE A 103 5.39 -1.84 16.17
CA PHE A 103 6.45 -1.09 15.48
C PHE A 103 7.43 -0.46 16.47
N MET A 104 6.94 0.07 17.60
CA MET A 104 7.77 0.70 18.63
C MET A 104 8.53 -0.30 19.52
N ASP A 105 8.14 -1.58 19.49
CA ASP A 105 8.84 -2.65 20.22
C ASP A 105 10.11 -3.09 19.48
N LEU A 106 10.25 -2.71 18.20
CA LEU A 106 11.46 -2.96 17.43
C LEU A 106 12.62 -2.11 17.97
N PRO A 107 13.87 -2.61 17.95
CA PRO A 107 15.06 -1.79 18.17
C PRO A 107 15.13 -0.59 17.21
N PRO A 108 15.75 0.53 17.62
CA PRO A 108 15.90 1.72 16.76
C PRO A 108 16.50 1.42 15.39
N GLU A 109 17.46 0.50 15.32
CA GLU A 109 18.15 0.12 14.08
C GLU A 109 17.16 -0.47 13.07
N LEU A 110 16.26 -1.36 13.53
CA LEU A 110 15.24 -1.95 12.67
C LEU A 110 14.17 -0.93 12.25
N ARG A 111 13.80 0.00 13.14
CA ARG A 111 12.89 1.10 12.78
C ARG A 111 13.51 1.98 11.69
N ASN A 112 14.80 2.31 11.82
CA ASN A 112 15.54 3.07 10.82
C ASN A 112 15.60 2.36 9.47
N SER A 113 15.90 1.05 9.44
CA SER A 113 15.89 0.27 8.20
C SER A 113 14.50 0.24 7.52
N ILE A 114 13.42 0.26 8.31
CA ILE A 114 12.05 0.39 7.77
C ILE A 114 11.85 1.78 7.13
N TYR A 115 12.28 2.86 7.80
CA TYR A 115 12.20 4.21 7.23
C TYR A 115 12.99 4.31 5.92
N GLU A 116 14.22 3.79 5.89
CA GLU A 116 15.06 3.73 4.70
C GLU A 116 14.36 3.00 3.56
N SER A 117 13.81 1.82 3.83
CA SER A 117 13.10 1.01 2.83
C SER A 117 11.90 1.75 2.24
N VAL A 118 11.12 2.43 3.09
CA VAL A 118 9.97 3.24 2.64
C VAL A 118 10.44 4.42 1.77
N MET A 119 11.52 5.09 2.17
CA MET A 119 12.04 6.27 1.48
C MET A 119 12.79 5.94 0.19
N ASP A 120 13.35 4.73 0.08
CA ASP A 120 14.02 4.27 -1.14
C ASP A 120 13.05 4.20 -2.32
N GLU A 121 11.78 3.91 -2.04
CA GLU A 121 10.74 3.89 -3.06
C GLU A 121 10.26 5.28 -3.52
N TYR A 122 10.67 6.35 -2.85
CA TYR A 122 10.27 7.69 -3.25
C TYR A 122 10.89 8.08 -4.60
N ALA A 123 10.22 8.99 -5.30
CA ALA A 123 10.78 9.56 -6.52
C ALA A 123 12.10 10.29 -6.22
N LYS A 124 13.11 10.10 -7.07
CA LYS A 124 14.43 10.72 -6.92
C LYS A 124 14.73 11.58 -8.16
N PRO A 125 14.93 12.91 -8.03
CA PRO A 125 14.84 13.72 -6.81
C PRO A 125 13.40 14.10 -6.43
N LEU A 126 13.16 14.34 -5.14
CA LEU A 126 11.91 14.94 -4.64
C LEU A 126 11.87 16.43 -4.98
N THR A 127 10.76 16.89 -5.54
CA THR A 127 10.55 18.31 -5.90
C THR A 127 9.63 18.97 -4.88
N ASN A 128 10.15 19.90 -4.08
CA ASN A 128 9.42 20.64 -3.04
C ASN A 128 8.58 19.75 -2.08
N PRO A 129 9.15 18.69 -1.49
CA PRO A 129 8.37 17.78 -0.65
C PRO A 129 8.02 18.41 0.69
N ALA A 130 6.79 18.19 1.16
CA ALA A 130 6.47 18.34 2.58
C ALA A 130 7.10 17.20 3.39
N GLN A 131 7.12 17.33 4.72
CA GLN A 131 7.56 16.23 5.58
C GLN A 131 6.65 15.00 5.38
N PRO A 132 7.23 13.77 5.43
CA PRO A 132 6.43 12.56 5.22
C PRO A 132 5.35 12.46 6.31
N PRO A 133 4.10 12.08 5.97
CA PRO A 133 3.00 12.12 6.93
C PRO A 133 3.24 11.28 8.19
N PHE A 134 3.94 10.14 8.06
CA PHE A 134 4.23 9.31 9.24
C PHE A 134 5.18 10.00 10.23
N ALA A 135 5.97 10.98 9.81
CA ALA A 135 6.77 11.80 10.73
C ALA A 135 5.90 12.77 11.57
N LEU A 136 4.57 12.76 11.40
CA LEU A 136 3.62 13.56 12.18
C LEU A 136 2.92 12.75 13.28
N VAL A 137 3.09 11.42 13.34
CA VAL A 137 2.33 10.55 14.26
C VAL A 137 2.79 10.64 15.71
N SER A 138 4.09 10.87 15.95
CA SER A 138 4.66 11.02 17.29
C SER A 138 6.01 11.73 17.24
N ARG A 139 6.45 12.29 18.37
CA ARG A 139 7.78 12.94 18.48
C ARG A 139 8.93 11.98 18.21
N GLN A 140 8.81 10.73 18.67
CA GLN A 140 9.86 9.73 18.48
C GLN A 140 10.01 9.36 17.00
N VAL A 141 8.91 9.00 16.34
CA VAL A 141 8.90 8.69 14.90
C VAL A 141 9.40 9.88 14.10
N ARG A 142 8.98 11.09 14.46
CA ARG A 142 9.45 12.33 13.81
C ARG A 142 10.96 12.46 13.83
N ASN A 143 11.58 12.31 15.01
CA ASN A 143 13.01 12.51 15.17
C ASN A 143 13.82 11.48 14.38
N GLU A 144 13.39 10.21 14.42
CA GLU A 144 14.04 9.13 13.69
C GLU A 144 13.84 9.28 12.17
N ALA A 145 12.59 9.39 11.73
CA ALA A 145 12.24 9.46 10.31
C ALA A 145 12.81 10.70 9.60
N LEU A 146 12.77 11.88 10.21
CA LEU A 146 13.29 13.08 9.54
C LEU A 146 14.80 13.02 9.37
N SER A 147 15.52 12.42 10.32
CA SER A 147 16.96 12.19 10.19
C SER A 147 17.26 11.31 8.97
N THR A 148 16.54 10.18 8.83
CA THR A 148 16.66 9.30 7.65
C THR A 148 16.24 10.01 6.37
N PHE A 149 15.14 10.76 6.39
CA PHE A 149 14.60 11.44 5.21
C PHE A 149 15.58 12.41 4.58
N TYR A 150 16.21 13.27 5.38
CA TYR A 150 17.20 14.22 4.87
C TYR A 150 18.54 13.58 4.52
N SER A 151 18.82 12.37 5.01
CA SER A 151 20.04 11.62 4.70
C SER A 151 19.91 10.77 3.43
N CYS A 152 18.74 10.14 3.22
CA CYS A 152 18.52 9.15 2.16
C CYS A 152 17.86 9.72 0.90
N CYS A 153 17.09 10.80 1.01
CA CYS A 153 16.40 11.39 -0.14
C CYS A 153 17.25 12.48 -0.82
N THR A 154 17.10 12.59 -2.14
CA THR A 154 17.66 13.70 -2.92
C THR A 154 16.58 14.74 -3.18
N PHE A 155 16.91 16.03 -3.00
CA PHE A 155 15.97 17.13 -3.13
C PHE A 155 16.35 18.02 -4.31
N LYS A 156 15.36 18.36 -5.13
CA LYS A 156 15.49 19.41 -6.14
C LYS A 156 15.13 20.74 -5.48
N VAL A 157 16.10 21.65 -5.45
CA VAL A 157 15.91 23.03 -5.00
C VAL A 157 15.80 23.90 -6.26
N ASP A 158 14.65 24.51 -6.46
CA ASP A 158 14.51 25.56 -7.47
C ASP A 158 14.98 26.87 -6.79
N LEU A 159 16.13 27.38 -7.23
CA LEU A 159 16.73 28.66 -6.78
C LEU A 159 16.15 29.85 -7.55
#